data_AF-A0A938S0J2-F1
#
_entry.id   AF-A0A938S0J2-F1
#
_cell.length_a   1.000
_cell.length_b   1.000
_cell.length_c   1.000
_cell.angle_alpha   90.00
_cell.angle_beta   90.00
_cell.angle_gamma   90.00
#
_symmetry.space_group_name_H-M   'P 1'
#
loop_
_entity.id
_entity.type
_entity.pdbx_description
1 polymer ?
#
loop_
_entity_poly.entity_id
_entity_poly.type
_entity_poly.pdbx_seq_one_letter_code
_entity_poly.pdbx_strand_id
1 'polypeptide(L)' 'RVGDVGDVVFPTGAIVEEDRDELRIYYGAADSTIAVATARLSDVIDYILSNPEQHY' A
#
# COMPACT_ATOMS: atom_id res chain seq x y z
N ARG A 1 -11.63 7.90 17.38
CA ARG A 1 -10.50 8.89 17.39
C ARG A 1 -9.72 8.66 16.10
N VAL A 2 -9.29 9.72 15.39
CA VAL A 2 -8.69 9.62 14.04
C VAL A 2 -7.17 9.38 14.06
N GLY A 3 -6.48 9.63 15.17
CA GLY A 3 -5.04 9.41 15.34
C GLY A 3 -4.35 10.67 15.85
N ASP A 4 -3.03 10.69 15.87
CA ASP A 4 -2.23 11.85 16.32
C ASP A 4 -1.90 12.79 15.15
N VAL A 5 -1.80 12.27 13.92
CA VAL A 5 -1.69 13.05 12.68
C VAL A 5 -2.74 12.57 11.69
N GLY A 6 -3.77 13.39 11.44
CA GLY A 6 -4.84 13.04 10.49
C GLY A 6 -4.33 12.94 9.05
N ASP A 7 -5.02 12.16 8.23
CA ASP A 7 -4.79 12.04 6.77
C ASP A 7 -3.37 11.57 6.36
N VAL A 8 -2.69 10.83 7.23
CA VAL A 8 -1.38 10.21 6.95
C VAL A 8 -1.50 8.71 6.75
N VAL A 9 -0.91 8.24 5.65
CA VAL A 9 -0.66 6.83 5.33
C VAL A 9 0.82 6.71 4.97
N PHE A 10 1.56 5.88 5.70
CA PHE A 10 3.00 5.73 5.46
C PHE A 10 3.41 4.25 5.42
N PRO A 11 3.82 3.70 4.26
CA PRO A 11 4.21 2.28 4.15
C PRO A 11 5.51 2.02 4.92
N THR A 12 5.53 0.94 5.70
CA THR A 12 6.66 0.55 6.56
C THR A 12 7.23 -0.82 6.25
N GLY A 13 6.51 -1.66 5.51
CA GLY A 13 7.00 -2.95 5.05
C GLY A 13 6.06 -3.61 4.05
N ALA A 14 6.59 -4.57 3.30
CA ALA A 14 5.80 -5.37 2.37
C ALA A 14 6.22 -6.85 2.41
N ILE A 15 5.26 -7.75 2.19
CA ILE A 15 5.48 -9.18 2.00
C ILE A 15 4.91 -9.56 0.63
N VAL A 16 5.70 -10.30 -0.14
CA VAL A 16 5.31 -10.86 -1.44
C VAL A 16 5.15 -12.37 -1.29
N GLU A 17 4.00 -12.89 -1.70
CA GLU A 17 3.74 -14.32 -1.87
C GLU A 17 3.62 -14.62 -3.37
N GLU A 18 4.75 -14.91 -4.02
CA GLU A 18 4.83 -15.10 -5.48
C GLU A 18 3.89 -16.22 -5.97
N ASP A 19 3.84 -17.35 -5.27
CA ASP A 19 2.99 -18.50 -5.61
C ASP A 19 1.49 -18.17 -5.62
N ARG A 20 1.10 -17.08 -4.95
CA ARG A 20 -0.30 -16.63 -4.81
C ARG A 20 -0.58 -15.31 -5.54
N ASP A 21 0.44 -14.75 -6.21
CA ASP A 21 0.38 -13.42 -6.81
C ASP A 21 -0.14 -12.36 -5.81
N GLU A 22 0.25 -12.45 -4.53
CA GLU A 22 -0.28 -11.58 -3.47
C GLU A 22 0.80 -10.67 -2.89
N LEU A 23 0.50 -9.38 -2.81
CA LEU A 23 1.28 -8.36 -2.14
C LEU A 23 0.54 -7.87 -0.90
N ARG A 24 1.18 -7.93 0.26
CA ARG A 24 0.69 -7.29 1.50
C ARG A 24 1.59 -6.12 1.87
N ILE A 25 1.00 -4.94 2.01
CA ILE A 25 1.71 -3.72 2.41
C ILE A 25 1.25 -3.34 3.82
N TYR A 26 2.18 -3.33 4.76
CA TYR A 26 1.98 -2.81 6.11
C TYR A 26 2.29 -1.33 6.12
N TYR A 27 1.39 -0.53 6.69
CA TYR A 27 1.52 0.92 6.72
C TYR A 27 1.06 1.50 8.06
N GLY A 28 1.72 2.57 8.49
CA GLY A 28 1.26 3.41 9.57
C GLY A 28 0.03 4.21 9.14
N ALA A 29 -1.04 4.13 9.93
CA ALA A 29 -2.26 4.89 9.75
C ALA A 29 -2.37 5.97 10.85
N ALA A 30 -2.39 7.22 10.41
CA ALA A 30 -2.54 8.42 11.25
C ALA A 30 -1.60 8.48 12.47
N ASP A 31 -0.36 8.00 12.31
CA ASP A 31 0.67 7.88 13.35
C ASP A 31 0.17 7.20 14.64
N SER A 32 -0.75 6.25 14.52
CA SER A 32 -1.43 5.65 15.67
C SER A 32 -1.54 4.14 15.61
N THR A 33 -1.69 3.57 14.42
CA THR A 33 -1.84 2.12 14.25
C THR A 33 -1.05 1.62 13.05
N ILE A 34 -0.82 0.31 13.00
CA ILE A 34 -0.37 -0.37 11.79
C ILE A 34 -1.59 -1.04 11.15
N ALA A 35 -1.80 -0.77 9.87
CA ALA A 35 -2.80 -1.39 9.03
C ALA A 35 -2.14 -2.19 7.90
N VAL A 36 -2.93 -3.00 7.19
CA VAL A 36 -2.47 -3.79 6.05
C VAL A 36 -3.38 -3.57 4.84
N ALA A 37 -2.79 -3.38 3.67
CA ALA A 37 -3.46 -3.42 2.38
C ALA A 37 -2.99 -4.65 1.61
N THR A 38 -3.89 -5.27 0.86
CA THR A 38 -3.61 -6.45 0.03
C THR A 38 -3.96 -6.16 -1.43
N ALA A 39 -3.09 -6.57 -2.35
CA ALA A 39 -3.31 -6.43 -3.79
C ALA A 39 -2.69 -7.63 -4.53
N ARG A 40 -3.04 -7.81 -5.80
CA ARG A 40 -2.26 -8.70 -6.67
C ARG A 40 -0.94 -8.03 -7.03
N LEU A 41 0.16 -8.78 -7.01
CA LEU A 41 1.46 -8.22 -7.39
C LEU A 41 1.47 -7.83 -8.86
N SER A 42 0.95 -8.69 -9.73
CA SER A 42 0.80 -8.46 -11.17
C SER A 42 0.05 -7.16 -11.47
N ASP A 43 -1.14 -6.96 -10.89
CA ASP A 43 -1.95 -5.75 -11.08
C ASP A 43 -1.15 -4.47 -10.73
N VAL A 44 -0.38 -4.49 -9.64
CA VAL A 44 0.41 -3.33 -9.19
C VAL A 44 1.56 -3.05 -10.16
N ILE A 45 2.26 -4.09 -10.63
CA ILE A 45 3.32 -3.95 -11.62
C ILE A 45 2.77 -3.41 -12.94
N ASP A 46 1.67 -3.99 -13.43
CA ASP A 46 1.02 -3.57 -14.66
C ASP A 46 0.56 -2.10 -14.58
N TYR A 47 -0.01 -1.70 -13.44
CA TYR A 47 -0.38 -0.31 -13.19
C TYR A 47 0.84 0.63 -13.28
N ILE A 48 1.96 0.29 -12.63
CA ILE A 48 3.19 1.11 -12.69
C ILE A 48 3.73 1.19 -14.12
N LEU A 49 3.79 0.06 -14.82
CA LEU A 49 4.33 -0.01 -16.18
C LEU A 49 3.44 0.66 -17.23
N SER A 50 2.13 0.77 -16.96
CA SER A 50 1.21 1.55 -17.80
C SER A 50 1.49 3.06 -17.78
N ASN A 51 2.39 3.50 -16.88
CA ASN A 51 2.86 4.88 -16.75
C ASN A 51 1.69 5.90 -16.71
N PRO A 52 0.68 5.68 -15.83
CA PRO A 52 -0.52 6.50 -15.81
C PRO A 52 -0.16 7.94 -15.48
N GLU A 53 -0.60 8.89 -16.29
CA GLU A 53 -0.42 10.31 -16.00
C GLU A 53 -1.04 10.63 -14.63
N GLN A 54 -0.29 11.33 -13.79
CA GLN A 54 -0.81 11.85 -12.54
C GLN A 54 -1.44 13.21 -12.82
N HIS A 55 -2.78 13.25 -12.88
CA HIS A 55 -3.51 14.50 -12.81
C HIS A 55 -3.53 14.97 -11.34
N TYR A 56 -2.71 15.99 -11.05
CA TYR A 56 -2.77 16.76 -9.80
C TYR A 56 -3.81 17.87 -9.90
#